data_AF-A0A3B1IKT5-F1
#
_entry.id   AF-A0A3B1IKT5-F1
#
_cell.length_a   1.000
_cell.length_b   1.000
_cell.length_c   1.000
_cell.angle_alpha   90.00
_cell.angle_beta   90.00
_cell.angle_gamma   90.00
#
_symmetry.space_group_name_H-M   'P 1'
#
loop_
_entity.id
_entity.type
_entity.pdbx_description
1 polymer ?
#
loop_
_entity_poly.entity_id
_entity_poly.type
_entity_poly.pdbx_seq_one_letter_code
_entity_poly.pdbx_strand_id
1 'polypeptide(L)'
;MELLQSTRTLLLLSLILHQTSAHNIVATCAKTNDLMPKESWIEVQSNPSPLHDLDLQLIGQSRPLDPLSLKINWSINIDGSIHSITGTWIEVSIRSHTSSSTVKYRCDYQPAFTSNQCNYTGLEELRFSFTSTDVHIEPEGVYKAVVNNLPAGPSNTQSKSKEVAAPGCENKQMSTHSICSEEKPLKIIAVHKGDEIEVTFESQAGSLEYEILLIREDEKLNHTIEKTSGKIRTIIKKFPYPGPCENLTVLIKPHLKKCGRVCSWEERDVKCYEKTELPPIEDENPFALICTGCAVALILMLICLCALFGLRKLLSKRGLNPVFTGPVRVLMVYPAVDSVFQHAVMTLADFLQSHKDLNVVIDMWQRGSLAEQGPLRWLHSQADQADKVLIILQSPQHQQIHTSIHIHTDHQKPHMVPGMPDYTVPASAQELYFLALNLVASSAHEPKHHHKFWVVHMTRVERGARCQCSSEAVKPSVCREI
;
A
#
# COMPACT_ATOMS: atom_id res chain seq x y z
N MET A 1 -69.11 15.91 -31.04
CA MET A 1 -68.43 15.32 -32.22
C MET A 1 -67.11 16.06 -32.34
N GLU A 2 -66.06 15.52 -31.72
CA GLU A 2 -65.20 14.48 -32.34
C GLU A 2 -64.45 15.11 -33.52
N LEU A 3 -63.16 15.42 -33.33
CA LEU A 3 -62.03 14.65 -33.87
C LEU A 3 -61.80 15.01 -35.36
N LEU A 4 -60.59 15.25 -35.86
CA LEU A 4 -59.49 14.30 -35.87
C LEU A 4 -58.27 14.97 -36.58
N GLN A 5 -57.08 14.81 -36.00
CA GLN A 5 -55.78 14.54 -36.68
C GLN A 5 -55.17 15.56 -37.67
N SER A 6 -53.86 15.64 -37.91
CA SER A 6 -52.61 15.13 -37.30
C SER A 6 -51.53 15.22 -38.40
N THR A 7 -50.44 15.96 -38.18
CA THR A 7 -49.11 15.68 -38.77
C THR A 7 -48.05 16.35 -37.88
N ARG A 8 -47.53 15.67 -36.86
CA ARG A 8 -46.30 14.85 -36.84
C ARG A 8 -44.99 15.64 -37.05
N THR A 9 -44.53 16.29 -35.99
CA THR A 9 -43.11 16.57 -35.72
C THR A 9 -42.62 15.56 -34.68
N LEU A 10 -41.71 14.67 -35.07
CA LEU A 10 -40.99 13.76 -34.18
C LEU A 10 -39.97 14.57 -33.37
N LEU A 11 -40.35 14.95 -32.15
CA LEU A 11 -39.39 15.23 -31.08
C LEU A 11 -39.08 13.90 -30.39
N LEU A 12 -37.92 13.33 -30.71
CA LEU A 12 -37.28 12.28 -29.91
C LEU A 12 -36.84 12.93 -28.58
N LEU A 13 -37.77 13.05 -27.64
CA LEU A 13 -37.44 13.14 -26.23
C LEU A 13 -36.96 11.74 -25.81
N SER A 14 -35.64 11.59 -25.67
CA SER A 14 -35.06 10.50 -24.90
C SER A 14 -35.52 10.65 -23.46
N LEU A 15 -36.62 9.96 -23.13
CA LEU A 15 -36.99 9.59 -21.78
C LEU A 15 -35.89 8.69 -21.25
N ILE A 16 -34.87 9.31 -20.66
CA ILE A 16 -34.00 8.63 -19.72
C ILE A 16 -34.87 8.34 -18.50
N LEU A 17 -35.43 7.14 -18.45
CA LEU A 17 -35.82 6.48 -17.21
C LEU A 17 -34.54 6.32 -16.39
N HIS A 18 -34.19 7.31 -15.57
CA HIS A 18 -33.31 7.07 -14.44
C HIS A 18 -34.16 6.73 -13.24
N GLN A 19 -33.93 5.51 -12.78
CA GLN A 19 -34.52 4.91 -11.60
C GLN A 19 -34.35 5.86 -10.41
N THR A 20 -35.45 6.15 -9.74
CA THR A 20 -35.47 6.80 -8.44
C THR A 20 -34.85 5.85 -7.41
N SER A 21 -33.58 6.06 -7.09
CA SER A 21 -32.98 5.73 -5.80
C SER A 21 -32.59 7.06 -5.15
N ALA A 22 -32.87 7.24 -3.86
CA ALA A 22 -32.59 8.46 -3.11
C ALA A 22 -31.13 8.95 -3.28
N HIS A 23 -30.87 10.23 -2.96
CA HIS A 23 -29.58 10.94 -2.84
C HIS A 23 -29.11 11.78 -4.05
N ASN A 24 -29.82 12.89 -4.34
CA ASN A 24 -29.50 13.83 -5.44
C ASN A 24 -28.55 14.97 -5.02
N ILE A 25 -27.42 14.71 -4.37
CA ILE A 25 -26.40 15.75 -4.14
C ILE A 25 -25.30 15.58 -5.18
N VAL A 26 -25.11 16.60 -6.02
CA VAL A 26 -24.11 16.62 -7.09
C VAL A 26 -22.99 17.56 -6.70
N ALA A 27 -21.75 17.07 -6.77
CA ALA A 27 -20.56 17.91 -6.66
C ALA A 27 -20.21 18.49 -8.03
N THR A 28 -20.13 19.81 -8.13
CA THR A 28 -19.69 20.52 -9.35
C THR A 28 -18.34 21.17 -9.08
N CYS A 29 -17.30 20.71 -9.75
CA CYS A 29 -15.94 21.18 -9.55
C CYS A 29 -15.50 22.14 -10.66
N ALA A 30 -14.93 23.28 -10.27
CA ALA A 30 -14.36 24.26 -11.17
C ALA A 30 -12.90 24.54 -10.82
N LYS A 31 -12.05 24.65 -11.85
CA LYS A 31 -10.67 25.09 -11.68
C LYS A 31 -10.65 26.53 -11.19
N THR A 32 -9.76 26.82 -10.25
CA THR A 32 -9.57 28.18 -9.72
C THR A 32 -8.08 28.54 -9.69
N ASN A 33 -7.82 29.84 -9.79
CA ASN A 33 -6.49 30.42 -9.61
C ASN A 33 -6.33 31.04 -8.20
N ASP A 34 -7.35 30.94 -7.36
CA ASP A 34 -7.30 31.44 -5.99
C ASP A 34 -6.19 30.72 -5.21
N LEU A 35 -5.38 31.48 -4.49
CA LEU A 35 -4.28 30.93 -3.69
C LEU A 35 -4.82 30.05 -2.56
N MET A 36 -5.96 30.43 -1.97
CA MET A 36 -6.64 29.73 -0.88
C MET A 36 -8.17 29.90 -0.98
N PRO A 37 -8.96 29.01 -0.36
CA PRO A 37 -10.40 29.17 -0.22
C PRO A 37 -10.75 30.50 0.46
N LYS A 38 -11.82 31.18 0.01
CA LYS A 38 -12.26 32.47 0.56
C LYS A 38 -12.59 32.38 2.05
N GLU A 39 -13.14 31.25 2.46
CA GLU A 39 -13.54 30.95 3.83
C GLU A 39 -12.35 30.84 4.80
N SER A 40 -11.12 30.69 4.29
CA SER A 40 -9.89 30.64 5.11
C SER A 40 -9.59 31.96 5.83
N TRP A 41 -10.21 33.06 5.40
CA TRP A 41 -10.02 34.40 5.95
C TRP A 41 -11.18 34.87 6.83
N ILE A 42 -12.14 33.98 7.10
CA ILE A 42 -13.36 34.27 7.86
C ILE A 42 -13.32 33.44 9.14
N GLU A 43 -13.62 34.06 10.29
CA GLU A 43 -13.87 33.29 11.52
C GLU A 43 -15.16 32.48 11.33
N VAL A 44 -14.99 31.16 11.20
CA VAL A 44 -16.13 30.25 11.06
C VAL A 44 -16.49 29.65 12.42
N GLN A 45 -17.79 29.65 12.71
CA GLN A 45 -18.38 29.16 13.95
C GLN A 45 -18.27 27.63 14.14
N SER A 46 -17.97 26.87 13.08
CA SER A 46 -17.83 25.41 13.10
C SER A 46 -16.90 24.95 11.98
N ASN A 47 -16.04 23.96 12.27
CA ASN A 47 -15.18 23.34 11.26
C ASN A 47 -15.76 21.97 10.87
N PRO A 48 -15.83 21.66 9.57
CA PRO A 48 -16.29 20.37 9.10
C PRO A 48 -15.33 19.27 9.51
N SER A 49 -15.85 18.04 9.60
CA SER A 49 -15.01 16.87 9.81
C SER A 49 -14.10 16.62 8.59
N PRO A 50 -12.95 15.94 8.79
CA PRO A 50 -12.14 15.46 7.69
C PRO A 50 -12.95 14.56 6.76
N LEU A 51 -12.46 14.40 5.53
CA LEU A 51 -13.00 13.41 4.60
C LEU A 51 -13.04 12.02 5.26
N HIS A 52 -13.96 11.17 4.83
CA HIS A 52 -13.99 9.77 5.23
C HIS A 52 -12.92 8.99 4.46
N ASP A 53 -12.92 9.11 3.13
CA ASP A 53 -11.93 8.48 2.25
C ASP A 53 -11.52 9.37 1.06
N LEU A 54 -10.35 9.06 0.48
CA LEU A 54 -9.79 9.71 -0.70
C LEU A 54 -9.05 8.67 -1.56
N ASP A 55 -9.45 8.57 -2.81
CA ASP A 55 -8.85 7.69 -3.80
C ASP A 55 -8.56 8.41 -5.12
N LEU A 56 -7.46 8.02 -5.77
CA LEU A 56 -7.01 8.56 -7.04
C LEU A 56 -6.81 7.42 -8.03
N GLN A 57 -7.37 7.57 -9.22
CA GLN A 57 -7.26 6.59 -10.28
C GLN A 57 -6.89 7.27 -11.59
N LEU A 58 -6.02 6.63 -12.37
CA LEU A 58 -5.80 7.01 -13.75
C LEU A 58 -6.74 6.17 -14.61
N ILE A 59 -7.68 6.82 -15.28
CA ILE A 59 -8.67 6.15 -16.13
C ILE A 59 -8.37 6.44 -17.60
N GLY A 60 -8.34 5.39 -18.42
CA GLY A 60 -8.40 5.54 -19.88
C GLY A 60 -9.84 5.73 -20.30
N GLN A 61 -10.10 6.55 -21.31
CA GLN A 61 -11.42 6.52 -21.97
C GLN A 61 -11.56 5.19 -22.73
N SER A 62 -12.79 4.83 -23.12
CA SER A 62 -13.16 3.48 -23.54
C SER A 62 -12.39 2.91 -24.75
N ARG A 63 -11.57 3.71 -25.45
CA ARG A 63 -10.74 3.24 -26.57
C ARG A 63 -9.29 3.01 -26.13
N PRO A 64 -8.59 2.00 -26.67
CA PRO A 64 -7.23 1.60 -26.24
C PRO A 64 -6.10 2.64 -26.40
N LEU A 65 -6.42 3.86 -26.85
CA LEU A 65 -5.48 4.91 -27.25
C LEU A 65 -5.85 6.29 -26.67
N ASP A 66 -6.91 6.36 -25.87
CA ASP A 66 -7.34 7.63 -25.30
C ASP A 66 -6.39 8.02 -24.14
N PRO A 67 -6.04 9.31 -24.02
CA PRO A 67 -5.13 9.78 -22.98
C PRO A 67 -5.71 9.47 -21.59
N LEU A 68 -4.84 9.07 -20.66
CA LEU A 68 -5.25 8.87 -19.28
C LEU A 68 -5.74 10.19 -18.69
N SER A 69 -6.81 10.11 -17.90
CA SER A 69 -7.37 11.22 -17.14
C SER A 69 -7.28 10.90 -15.65
N LEU A 70 -7.05 11.92 -14.82
CA LEU A 70 -7.03 11.76 -13.37
C LEU A 70 -8.47 11.79 -12.82
N LYS A 71 -8.91 10.67 -12.26
CA LYS A 71 -10.16 10.56 -11.51
C LYS A 71 -9.88 10.63 -10.01
N ILE A 72 -10.57 11.53 -9.33
CA ILE A 72 -10.46 11.81 -7.91
C ILE A 72 -11.80 11.44 -7.27
N ASN A 73 -11.78 10.45 -6.38
CA ASN A 73 -12.95 10.02 -5.62
C ASN A 73 -12.74 10.41 -4.16
N TRP A 74 -13.76 10.99 -3.54
CA TRP A 74 -13.71 11.29 -2.12
C TRP A 74 -15.05 10.99 -1.46
N SER A 75 -15.02 10.77 -0.15
CA SER A 75 -16.23 10.64 0.64
C SER A 75 -16.24 11.54 1.86
N ILE A 76 -17.45 11.96 2.23
CA ILE A 76 -17.73 12.87 3.35
C ILE A 76 -18.51 12.10 4.40
N ASN A 77 -18.10 12.23 5.66
CA ASN A 77 -18.82 11.65 6.80
C ASN A 77 -20.19 12.32 6.97
N ILE A 78 -21.22 11.52 7.24
CA ILE A 78 -22.53 12.03 7.67
C ILE A 78 -22.52 12.13 9.18
N ASP A 79 -22.01 13.25 9.69
CA ASP A 79 -21.98 13.58 11.10
C ASP A 79 -22.63 14.96 11.36
N GLY A 80 -22.63 15.40 12.62
CA GLY A 80 -23.21 16.70 13.00
C GLY A 80 -22.58 17.92 12.32
N SER A 81 -21.40 17.76 11.70
CA SER A 81 -20.70 18.83 10.97
C SER A 81 -21.08 18.91 9.50
N ILE A 82 -21.84 17.95 8.94
CA ILE A 82 -22.19 17.93 7.52
C ILE A 82 -22.87 19.22 7.05
N HIS A 83 -23.70 19.83 7.90
CA HIS A 83 -24.39 21.09 7.60
C HIS A 83 -23.45 22.31 7.61
N SER A 84 -22.23 22.19 8.13
CA SER A 84 -21.21 23.25 8.06
C SER A 84 -20.43 23.21 6.74
N ILE A 85 -20.50 22.10 5.98
CA ILE A 85 -19.75 21.94 4.74
C ILE A 85 -20.39 22.77 3.63
N THR A 86 -19.60 23.70 3.07
CA THR A 86 -20.02 24.54 1.94
C THR A 86 -19.48 24.05 0.61
N GLY A 87 -18.39 23.27 0.64
CA GLY A 87 -17.72 22.75 -0.55
C GLY A 87 -16.51 21.90 -0.19
N THR A 88 -15.74 21.52 -1.20
CA THR A 88 -14.49 20.78 -1.06
C THR A 88 -13.42 21.44 -1.90
N TRP A 89 -12.23 21.58 -1.33
CA TRP A 89 -11.05 22.10 -1.99
C TRP A 89 -10.12 20.97 -2.36
N ILE A 90 -9.64 20.96 -3.60
CA ILE A 90 -8.72 19.94 -4.11
C ILE A 90 -7.49 20.65 -4.69
N GLU A 91 -6.32 20.31 -4.18
CA GLU A 91 -5.03 20.72 -4.77
C GLU A 91 -4.32 19.50 -5.33
N VAL A 92 -3.99 19.54 -6.62
CA VAL A 92 -3.26 18.48 -7.31
C VAL A 92 -1.85 18.98 -7.63
N SER A 93 -0.86 18.47 -6.91
CA SER A 93 0.55 18.67 -7.22
C SER A 93 0.99 17.70 -8.32
N ILE A 94 1.52 18.25 -9.40
CA ILE A 94 2.01 17.52 -10.57
C ILE A 94 3.52 17.53 -10.53
N ARG A 95 4.12 16.34 -10.61
CA ARG A 95 5.57 16.15 -10.77
C ARG A 95 5.81 15.25 -11.96
N SER A 96 6.18 15.84 -13.09
CA SER A 96 6.48 15.12 -14.32
C SER A 96 7.68 15.72 -15.04
N HIS A 97 8.01 15.19 -16.22
CA HIS A 97 9.15 15.66 -17.01
C HIS A 97 8.99 17.09 -17.50
N THR A 98 7.79 17.46 -17.98
CA THR A 98 7.57 18.79 -18.55
C THR A 98 6.87 19.75 -17.60
N SER A 99 6.26 19.25 -16.52
CA SER A 99 5.44 20.04 -15.60
C SER A 99 5.79 19.77 -14.14
N SER A 100 6.15 20.83 -13.43
CA SER A 100 6.13 20.88 -11.98
C SER A 100 5.21 22.03 -11.58
N SER A 101 3.93 21.74 -11.40
CA SER A 101 2.91 22.75 -11.11
C SER A 101 1.86 22.22 -10.13
N THR A 102 0.97 23.09 -9.68
CA THR A 102 -0.17 22.71 -8.84
C THR A 102 -1.45 23.25 -9.46
N VAL A 103 -2.44 22.39 -9.64
CA VAL A 103 -3.78 22.75 -10.13
C VAL A 103 -4.75 22.69 -8.96
N LYS A 104 -5.65 23.67 -8.87
CA LYS A 104 -6.58 23.79 -7.76
C LYS A 104 -8.02 23.79 -8.26
N TYR A 105 -8.89 23.10 -7.52
CA TYR A 105 -10.32 23.02 -7.79
C TYR A 105 -11.12 23.37 -6.55
N ARG A 106 -12.25 24.05 -6.78
CA ARG A 106 -13.33 24.17 -5.81
C ARG A 106 -14.52 23.35 -6.29
N CYS A 107 -15.00 22.46 -5.45
CA CYS A 107 -16.20 21.68 -5.67
C CYS A 107 -17.32 22.19 -4.78
N ASP A 108 -18.41 22.65 -5.38
CA ASP A 108 -19.61 23.09 -4.67
C ASP A 108 -20.71 22.02 -4.78
N TYR A 109 -21.54 21.88 -3.75
CA TYR A 109 -22.58 20.85 -3.65
C TYR A 109 -23.97 21.40 -3.97
N GLN A 110 -24.70 20.69 -4.82
CA GLN A 110 -26.08 21.05 -5.17
C GLN A 110 -27.04 19.86 -4.96
N PRO A 111 -28.09 19.98 -4.13
CA PRO A 111 -28.35 21.11 -3.23
C PRO A 111 -27.34 21.17 -2.08
N ALA A 112 -27.19 22.34 -1.46
CA ALA A 112 -26.33 22.53 -0.29
C ALA A 112 -26.75 21.61 0.87
N PHE A 113 -25.80 21.16 1.70
CA PHE A 113 -26.07 20.23 2.80
C PHE A 113 -26.98 20.79 3.90
N THR A 114 -27.15 22.12 3.96
CA THR A 114 -28.10 22.81 4.83
C THR A 114 -29.55 22.75 4.32
N SER A 115 -29.77 22.27 3.09
CA SER A 115 -31.11 22.19 2.52
C SER A 115 -31.95 21.12 3.21
N ASN A 116 -33.18 21.49 3.58
CA ASN A 116 -34.17 20.56 4.15
C ASN A 116 -34.60 19.45 3.17
N GLN A 117 -34.13 19.50 1.92
CA GLN A 117 -34.37 18.49 0.90
C GLN A 117 -33.41 17.29 1.03
N CYS A 118 -32.35 17.41 1.82
CA CYS A 118 -31.37 16.35 2.00
C CYS A 118 -31.79 15.42 3.14
N ASN A 119 -32.03 14.14 2.82
CA ASN A 119 -32.29 13.09 3.80
C ASN A 119 -31.06 12.17 3.86
N TYR A 120 -30.44 12.09 5.03
CA TYR A 120 -29.22 11.31 5.28
C TYR A 120 -29.49 10.03 6.09
N THR A 121 -30.76 9.68 6.34
CA THR A 121 -31.13 8.58 7.23
C THR A 121 -30.61 7.24 6.69
N GLY A 122 -29.84 6.51 7.51
CA GLY A 122 -29.31 5.19 7.18
C GLY A 122 -28.04 5.21 6.33
N LEU A 123 -27.43 6.37 6.11
CA LEU A 123 -26.14 6.50 5.46
C LEU A 123 -25.06 6.92 6.47
N GLU A 124 -23.86 6.35 6.31
CA GLU A 124 -22.68 6.73 7.09
C GLU A 124 -21.80 7.74 6.34
N GLU A 125 -21.83 7.72 5.00
CA GLU A 125 -21.01 8.59 4.14
C GLU A 125 -21.71 8.97 2.83
N LEU A 126 -21.27 10.08 2.23
CA LEU A 126 -21.60 10.51 0.87
C LEU A 126 -20.38 10.41 -0.03
N ARG A 127 -20.52 9.79 -1.20
CA ARG A 127 -19.41 9.56 -2.14
C ARG A 127 -19.53 10.45 -3.37
N PHE A 128 -18.42 11.03 -3.76
CA PHE A 128 -18.32 11.93 -4.91
C PHE A 128 -17.13 11.53 -5.79
N SER A 129 -17.20 11.93 -7.06
CA SER A 129 -16.18 11.63 -8.05
C SER A 129 -16.04 12.82 -9.01
N PHE A 130 -14.80 13.18 -9.31
CA PHE A 130 -14.45 14.22 -10.27
C PHE A 130 -13.33 13.72 -11.18
N THR A 131 -13.48 13.88 -12.48
CA THR A 131 -12.40 13.62 -13.45
C THR A 131 -11.84 14.96 -13.90
N SER A 132 -10.55 15.18 -13.65
CA SER A 132 -9.86 16.39 -14.06
C SER A 132 -9.66 16.42 -15.59
N THR A 133 -9.97 17.57 -16.18
CA THR A 133 -9.69 17.86 -17.59
C THR A 133 -8.45 18.74 -17.80
N ASP A 134 -7.92 19.35 -16.74
CA ASP A 134 -6.78 20.27 -16.82
C ASP A 134 -5.43 19.63 -16.48
N VAL A 135 -5.46 18.42 -15.90
CA VAL A 135 -4.25 17.67 -15.54
C VAL A 135 -3.89 16.77 -16.71
N HIS A 136 -2.78 17.08 -17.38
CA HIS A 136 -2.23 16.22 -18.43
C HIS A 136 -1.36 15.11 -17.80
N ILE A 137 -1.68 13.86 -18.16
CA ILE A 137 -0.97 12.69 -17.64
C ILE A 137 0.22 12.36 -18.54
N GLU A 138 1.42 12.47 -17.98
CA GLU A 138 2.69 12.17 -18.63
C GLU A 138 3.22 10.81 -18.14
N PRO A 139 3.99 10.09 -18.97
CA PRO A 139 4.67 8.86 -18.56
C PRO A 139 5.55 9.11 -17.34
N GLU A 140 5.52 8.18 -16.39
CA GLU A 140 6.29 8.23 -15.13
C GLU A 140 6.02 9.46 -14.24
N GLY A 141 4.99 10.25 -14.57
CA GLY A 141 4.55 11.39 -13.76
C GLY A 141 3.91 10.95 -12.45
N VAL A 142 4.13 11.72 -11.38
CA VAL A 142 3.51 11.51 -10.06
C VAL A 142 2.51 12.62 -9.77
N TYR A 143 1.29 12.22 -9.41
CA TYR A 143 0.15 13.11 -9.18
C TYR A 143 -0.33 12.93 -7.75
N LYS A 144 -0.19 13.97 -6.94
CA LYS A 144 -0.63 13.96 -5.54
C LYS A 144 -1.79 14.93 -5.35
N ALA A 145 -2.94 14.42 -4.91
CA ALA A 145 -4.05 15.27 -4.50
C ALA A 145 -4.07 15.45 -2.98
N VAL A 146 -4.30 16.68 -2.54
CA VAL A 146 -4.62 17.05 -1.17
C VAL A 146 -6.04 17.61 -1.18
N VAL A 147 -6.91 17.06 -0.35
CA VAL A 147 -8.34 17.38 -0.36
C VAL A 147 -8.82 17.67 1.05
N ASN A 148 -9.61 18.72 1.20
CA ASN A 148 -10.24 19.09 2.47
C ASN A 148 -11.66 19.63 2.25
N ASN A 149 -12.52 19.42 3.25
CA ASN A 149 -13.81 20.08 3.29
C ASN A 149 -13.63 21.58 3.56
N LEU A 150 -14.56 22.37 3.05
CA LEU A 150 -14.68 23.80 3.29
C LEU A 150 -15.84 24.06 4.23
N PRO A 151 -15.70 24.99 5.18
CA PRO A 151 -14.53 25.84 5.44
C PRO A 151 -13.34 25.05 6.03
N ALA A 152 -12.11 25.45 5.69
CA ALA A 152 -10.93 24.77 6.20
C ALA A 152 -10.69 25.13 7.66
N GLY A 153 -10.44 24.13 8.52
CA GLY A 153 -10.02 24.38 9.90
C GLY A 153 -8.66 25.09 9.98
N PRO A 154 -8.30 25.66 11.15
CA PRO A 154 -7.07 26.43 11.36
C PRO A 154 -5.76 25.61 11.22
N SER A 155 -5.86 24.31 10.98
CA SER A 155 -4.73 23.39 10.86
C SER A 155 -4.90 22.48 9.64
N ASN A 156 -3.81 22.22 8.93
CA ASN A 156 -3.77 21.30 7.79
C ASN A 156 -4.10 19.83 8.16
N THR A 157 -4.33 19.54 9.45
CA THR A 157 -4.63 18.21 10.00
C THR A 157 -5.96 17.62 9.54
N GLN A 158 -6.88 18.42 8.97
CA GLN A 158 -8.16 17.92 8.43
C GLN A 158 -8.11 17.52 6.95
N SER A 159 -6.98 17.74 6.28
CA SER A 159 -6.80 17.35 4.88
C SER A 159 -6.44 15.87 4.76
N LYS A 160 -6.95 15.20 3.72
CA LYS A 160 -6.43 13.90 3.28
C LYS A 160 -5.58 14.09 2.04
N SER A 161 -4.56 13.24 1.90
CA SER A 161 -3.75 13.23 0.69
C SER A 161 -3.53 11.83 0.17
N LYS A 162 -3.46 11.69 -1.14
CA LYS A 162 -3.23 10.44 -1.84
C LYS A 162 -2.49 10.74 -3.14
N GLU A 163 -1.66 9.81 -3.57
CA GLU A 163 -0.86 9.95 -4.79
C GLU A 163 -1.03 8.74 -5.70
N VAL A 164 -0.84 8.99 -7.00
CA VAL A 164 -0.84 7.97 -8.04
C VAL A 164 0.29 8.26 -9.03
N ALA A 165 1.01 7.22 -9.43
CA ALA A 165 2.06 7.30 -10.44
C ALA A 165 1.53 6.81 -11.79
N ALA A 166 1.86 7.53 -12.85
CA ALA A 166 1.57 7.12 -14.21
C ALA A 166 2.57 6.05 -14.67
N PRO A 167 2.12 5.07 -15.48
CA PRO A 167 3.02 4.06 -16.03
C PRO A 167 4.02 4.68 -17.02
N GLY A 168 5.13 3.98 -17.27
CA GLY A 168 6.14 4.38 -18.25
C GLY A 168 5.75 4.06 -19.70
N CYS A 169 6.67 4.37 -20.63
CA CYS A 169 6.43 4.23 -22.08
C CYS A 169 6.23 2.79 -22.58
N GLU A 170 6.61 1.79 -21.80
CA GLU A 170 6.36 0.37 -22.09
C GLU A 170 4.88 0.01 -22.00
N ASN A 171 4.08 0.81 -21.29
CA ASN A 171 2.65 0.57 -21.17
C ASN A 171 1.93 0.96 -22.47
N LYS A 172 1.07 0.07 -22.99
CA LYS A 172 0.32 0.29 -24.24
C LYS A 172 -0.47 1.60 -24.25
N GLN A 173 -1.06 2.01 -23.12
CA GLN A 173 -1.82 3.26 -23.02
C GLN A 173 -0.93 4.52 -23.06
N MET A 174 0.35 4.38 -22.72
CA MET A 174 1.34 5.47 -22.76
C MET A 174 2.18 5.49 -24.03
N SER A 175 2.27 4.37 -24.75
CA SER A 175 3.12 4.22 -25.94
C SER A 175 2.90 5.26 -27.04
N THR A 176 1.68 5.80 -27.15
CA THR A 176 1.33 6.84 -28.12
C THR A 176 1.41 8.26 -27.58
N HIS A 177 1.78 8.41 -26.30
CA HIS A 177 2.09 9.71 -25.74
C HIS A 177 3.24 10.34 -26.53
N SER A 178 3.21 11.66 -26.73
CA SER A 178 4.20 12.37 -27.57
C SER A 178 5.64 12.19 -27.06
N ILE A 179 5.80 12.08 -25.74
CA ILE A 179 7.08 11.76 -25.07
C ILE A 179 7.57 10.36 -25.49
N CYS A 180 6.69 9.36 -25.49
CA CYS A 180 7.05 7.98 -25.85
C CYS A 180 7.18 7.75 -27.36
N SER A 181 6.45 8.51 -28.17
CA SER A 181 6.46 8.37 -29.64
C SER A 181 7.81 8.75 -30.28
N GLU A 182 8.65 9.51 -29.57
CA GLU A 182 10.01 9.85 -30.00
C GLU A 182 11.06 8.82 -29.55
N GLU A 183 10.77 8.00 -28.54
CA GLU A 183 11.60 6.90 -28.07
C GLU A 183 11.25 5.60 -28.80
N LYS A 184 11.56 5.54 -30.10
CA LYS A 184 11.50 4.25 -30.81
C LYS A 184 12.67 3.36 -30.35
N PRO A 185 12.44 2.09 -29.99
CA PRO A 185 13.53 1.21 -29.55
C PRO A 185 14.63 1.11 -30.62
N LEU A 186 15.88 1.25 -30.19
CA LEU A 186 17.03 1.21 -31.10
C LEU A 186 17.22 -0.23 -31.60
N LYS A 187 17.28 -0.38 -32.92
CA LYS A 187 17.68 -1.65 -33.55
C LYS A 187 19.20 -1.76 -33.52
N ILE A 188 19.72 -2.34 -32.45
CA ILE A 188 21.15 -2.52 -32.20
C ILE A 188 21.56 -3.95 -32.56
N ILE A 189 22.68 -4.07 -33.27
CA ILE A 189 23.34 -5.33 -33.62
C ILE A 189 24.78 -5.22 -33.15
N ALA A 190 25.19 -6.07 -32.20
CA ALA A 190 26.56 -6.14 -31.70
C ALA A 190 27.14 -7.53 -31.99
N VAL A 191 28.34 -7.57 -32.57
CA VAL A 191 28.97 -8.81 -33.02
C VAL A 191 30.47 -8.78 -32.72
N HIS A 192 30.99 -9.84 -32.13
CA HIS A 192 32.44 -10.06 -32.00
C HIS A 192 32.98 -10.70 -33.29
N LYS A 193 33.95 -10.04 -33.94
CA LYS A 193 34.59 -10.47 -35.18
C LYS A 193 36.11 -10.37 -35.04
N GLY A 194 36.77 -11.50 -34.82
CA GLY A 194 38.22 -11.52 -34.60
C GLY A 194 38.60 -10.78 -33.32
N ASP A 195 39.47 -9.79 -33.41
CA ASP A 195 39.91 -8.96 -32.27
C ASP A 195 39.12 -7.65 -32.16
N GLU A 196 37.92 -7.57 -32.74
CA GLU A 196 37.07 -6.37 -32.72
C GLU A 196 35.61 -6.69 -32.40
N ILE A 197 34.94 -5.79 -31.70
CA ILE A 197 33.48 -5.78 -31.53
C ILE A 197 32.88 -4.72 -32.44
N GLU A 198 32.03 -5.15 -33.37
CA GLU A 198 31.31 -4.28 -34.29
C GLU A 198 29.88 -4.05 -33.78
N VAL A 199 29.58 -2.81 -33.42
CA VAL A 199 28.26 -2.34 -32.99
C VAL A 199 27.64 -1.53 -34.11
N THR A 200 26.47 -1.96 -34.56
CA THR A 200 25.70 -1.32 -35.63
C THR A 200 24.31 -0.96 -35.13
N PHE A 201 23.91 0.29 -35.31
CA PHE A 201 22.55 0.75 -34.99
C PHE A 201 22.10 1.88 -35.91
N GLU A 202 20.79 2.08 -36.02
CA GLU A 202 20.21 3.19 -36.78
C GLU A 202 19.93 4.37 -35.85
N SER A 203 20.46 5.56 -36.17
CA SER A 203 20.21 6.76 -35.38
C SER A 203 18.79 7.27 -35.57
N GLN A 204 18.25 7.89 -34.52
CA GLN A 204 16.92 8.49 -34.50
C GLN A 204 16.98 9.94 -34.96
N ALA A 205 15.88 10.40 -35.56
CA ALA A 205 15.71 11.81 -35.88
C ALA A 205 15.72 12.65 -34.60
N GLY A 206 16.52 13.73 -34.58
CA GLY A 206 16.59 14.64 -33.44
C GLY A 206 17.58 14.27 -32.33
N SER A 207 18.24 13.10 -32.39
CA SER A 207 19.34 12.76 -31.48
C SER A 207 20.63 13.49 -31.89
N LEU A 208 21.25 14.21 -30.95
CA LEU A 208 22.48 14.97 -31.20
C LEU A 208 23.75 14.16 -30.95
N GLU A 209 23.69 13.19 -30.05
CA GLU A 209 24.79 12.30 -29.73
C GLU A 209 24.29 11.02 -29.06
N TYR A 210 25.14 9.99 -29.08
CA TYR A 210 24.89 8.69 -28.47
C TYR A 210 26.05 8.34 -27.55
N GLU A 211 25.75 8.00 -26.31
CA GLU A 211 26.70 7.41 -25.37
C GLU A 211 26.69 5.88 -25.59
N ILE A 212 27.85 5.30 -25.91
CA ILE A 212 27.99 3.87 -26.19
C ILE A 212 28.97 3.30 -25.15
N LEU A 213 28.48 2.34 -24.38
CA LEU A 213 29.23 1.67 -23.33
C LEU A 213 29.33 0.18 -23.66
N LEU A 214 30.55 -0.33 -23.66
CA LEU A 214 30.81 -1.76 -23.70
C LEU A 214 31.15 -2.20 -22.27
N ILE A 215 30.38 -3.15 -21.76
CA ILE A 215 30.59 -3.73 -20.44
C ILE A 215 30.79 -5.23 -20.56
N ARG A 216 31.48 -5.77 -19.56
CA ARG A 216 31.43 -7.20 -19.24
C ARG A 216 30.96 -7.33 -17.81
N GLU A 217 29.84 -7.99 -17.60
CA GLU A 217 29.20 -8.06 -16.28
C GLU A 217 29.05 -6.63 -15.73
N ASP A 218 29.83 -6.24 -14.72
CA ASP A 218 29.82 -4.88 -14.14
C ASP A 218 31.05 -4.03 -14.52
N GLU A 219 32.02 -4.59 -15.26
CA GLU A 219 33.25 -3.89 -15.64
C GLU A 219 33.07 -3.09 -16.93
N LYS A 220 33.35 -1.79 -16.84
CA LYS A 220 33.35 -0.86 -17.97
C LYS A 220 34.60 -1.05 -18.83
N LEU A 221 34.45 -1.76 -19.95
CA LEU A 221 35.54 -2.03 -20.89
C LEU A 221 35.83 -0.86 -21.82
N ASN A 222 34.79 -0.22 -22.37
CA ASN A 222 34.95 0.89 -23.30
C ASN A 222 33.79 1.89 -23.20
N HIS A 223 34.07 3.14 -23.51
CA HIS A 223 33.12 4.24 -23.50
C HIS A 223 33.40 5.22 -24.62
N THR A 224 32.41 5.52 -25.43
CA THR A 224 32.55 6.48 -26.53
C THR A 224 31.27 7.28 -26.69
N ILE A 225 31.42 8.54 -27.11
CA ILE A 225 30.31 9.41 -27.49
C ILE A 225 30.34 9.60 -29.01
N GLU A 226 29.27 9.20 -29.69
CA GLU A 226 29.11 9.38 -31.13
C GLU A 226 28.16 10.54 -31.42
N LYS A 227 28.68 11.60 -32.04
CA LYS A 227 27.87 12.78 -32.40
C LYS A 227 27.06 12.51 -33.67
N THR A 228 25.80 12.87 -33.63
CA THR A 228 24.86 12.76 -34.76
C THR A 228 24.26 14.13 -35.02
N SER A 229 24.31 14.63 -36.26
CA SER A 229 23.77 15.96 -36.60
C SER A 229 22.22 16.00 -36.60
N GLY A 230 21.55 15.18 -35.79
CA GLY A 230 20.09 15.06 -35.73
C GLY A 230 19.44 14.30 -36.88
N LYS A 231 20.23 13.71 -37.78
CA LYS A 231 19.75 12.97 -38.97
C LYS A 231 19.78 11.46 -38.72
N ILE A 232 18.82 10.75 -39.32
CA ILE A 232 18.79 9.29 -39.36
C ILE A 232 19.92 8.79 -40.26
N ARG A 233 20.80 7.95 -39.71
CA ARG A 233 21.88 7.27 -40.42
C ARG A 233 22.24 5.98 -39.69
N THR A 234 22.72 4.98 -40.42
CA THR A 234 23.35 3.82 -39.80
C THR A 234 24.72 4.21 -39.23
N ILE A 235 24.94 3.88 -37.97
CA ILE A 235 26.20 4.08 -37.26
C ILE A 235 26.83 2.71 -37.08
N ILE A 236 28.10 2.61 -37.46
CA ILE A 236 28.93 1.43 -37.26
C ILE A 236 30.12 1.86 -36.41
N LYS A 237 30.30 1.21 -35.27
CA LYS A 237 31.42 1.42 -34.36
C LYS A 237 32.16 0.12 -34.10
N LYS A 238 33.47 0.22 -34.14
CA LYS A 238 34.38 -0.90 -33.92
C LYS A 238 35.20 -0.62 -32.67
N PHE A 239 35.20 -1.56 -31.75
CA PHE A 239 35.98 -1.51 -30.53
C PHE A 239 37.05 -2.59 -30.59
N PRO A 240 38.35 -2.25 -30.51
CA PRO A 240 39.40 -3.26 -30.42
C PRO A 240 39.24 -4.03 -29.12
N TYR A 241 39.10 -5.34 -29.22
CA TYR A 241 38.85 -6.24 -28.11
C TYR A 241 39.34 -7.67 -28.40
N PRO A 242 40.57 -8.02 -27.96
CA PRO A 242 41.15 -9.35 -28.16
C PRO A 242 40.74 -10.37 -27.08
N GLY A 243 39.80 -10.02 -26.20
CA GLY A 243 39.39 -10.87 -25.07
C GLY A 243 38.30 -11.90 -25.41
N PRO A 244 37.85 -12.67 -24.40
CA PRO A 244 36.76 -13.65 -24.54
C PRO A 244 35.45 -12.98 -24.97
N CYS A 245 34.58 -13.66 -25.71
CA CYS A 245 33.33 -13.04 -26.15
C CYS A 245 32.20 -13.13 -25.12
N GLU A 246 32.31 -14.03 -24.14
CA GLU A 246 31.27 -14.30 -23.16
C GLU A 246 31.00 -13.09 -22.24
N ASN A 247 29.74 -12.96 -21.83
CA ASN A 247 29.23 -11.94 -20.90
C ASN A 247 29.48 -10.49 -21.36
N LEU A 248 29.61 -10.26 -22.68
CA LEU A 248 29.75 -8.93 -23.24
C LEU A 248 28.39 -8.31 -23.59
N THR A 249 28.18 -7.09 -23.11
CA THR A 249 26.95 -6.34 -23.33
C THR A 249 27.26 -4.92 -23.81
N VAL A 250 26.47 -4.45 -24.76
CA VAL A 250 26.53 -3.08 -25.27
C VAL A 250 25.33 -2.31 -24.78
N LEU A 251 25.58 -1.19 -24.10
CA LEU A 251 24.57 -0.24 -23.67
C LEU A 251 24.68 1.02 -24.55
N ILE A 252 23.57 1.44 -25.14
CA ILE A 252 23.51 2.66 -25.95
C ILE A 252 22.46 3.61 -25.39
N LYS A 253 22.85 4.85 -25.11
CA LYS A 253 21.93 5.90 -24.67
C LYS A 253 21.88 7.04 -25.69
N PRO A 254 20.72 7.32 -26.30
CA PRO A 254 20.53 8.51 -27.12
C PRO A 254 20.48 9.78 -26.24
N HIS A 255 20.97 10.90 -26.75
CA HIS A 255 20.74 12.23 -26.19
C HIS A 255 19.77 13.01 -27.09
N LEU A 256 18.47 12.79 -26.85
CA LEU A 256 17.39 13.52 -27.53
C LEU A 256 17.17 14.87 -26.84
N LYS A 257 17.00 15.95 -27.61
CA LYS A 257 16.72 17.30 -27.07
C LYS A 257 15.51 17.34 -26.13
N LYS A 258 14.55 16.43 -26.29
CA LYS A 258 13.28 16.40 -25.55
C LYS A 258 13.25 15.44 -24.35
N CYS A 259 14.10 14.40 -24.30
CA CYS A 259 14.18 13.49 -23.15
C CYS A 259 15.02 14.07 -21.98
N GLY A 260 15.76 15.16 -22.23
CA GLY A 260 16.61 15.80 -21.22
C GLY A 260 17.67 14.84 -20.68
N ARG A 261 17.70 14.60 -19.35
CA ARG A 261 18.70 13.76 -18.67
C ARG A 261 18.33 12.26 -18.57
N VAL A 262 17.09 11.90 -18.95
CA VAL A 262 16.46 10.63 -18.53
C VAL A 262 16.29 9.63 -19.69
N CYS A 263 16.85 9.89 -20.88
CA CYS A 263 16.87 8.88 -21.94
C CYS A 263 17.41 7.53 -21.40
N SER A 264 16.64 6.48 -21.62
CA SER A 264 16.96 5.11 -21.18
C SER A 264 18.14 4.52 -21.95
N TRP A 265 18.88 3.64 -21.28
CA TRP A 265 19.89 2.82 -21.92
C TRP A 265 19.23 1.66 -22.65
N GLU A 266 19.61 1.43 -23.91
CA GLU A 266 19.24 0.26 -24.67
C GLU A 266 20.35 -0.77 -24.58
N GLU A 267 20.03 -1.92 -23.99
CA GLU A 267 20.97 -3.01 -23.71
C GLU A 267 20.88 -4.11 -24.78
N ARG A 268 22.02 -4.57 -25.31
CA ARG A 268 22.10 -5.77 -26.16
C ARG A 268 23.34 -6.59 -25.89
N ASP A 269 23.13 -7.90 -25.85
CA ASP A 269 24.22 -8.89 -25.80
C ASP A 269 25.02 -8.93 -27.10
N VAL A 270 26.34 -9.10 -26.98
CA VAL A 270 27.22 -9.29 -28.13
C VAL A 270 27.08 -10.71 -28.66
N LYS A 271 26.81 -10.84 -29.96
CA LYS A 271 26.77 -12.16 -30.61
C LYS A 271 28.18 -12.68 -30.85
N CYS A 272 28.48 -13.81 -30.23
CA CYS A 272 29.72 -14.55 -30.39
C CYS A 272 29.61 -15.55 -31.54
N TYR A 273 30.59 -15.56 -32.44
CA TYR A 273 30.74 -16.65 -33.39
C TYR A 273 31.72 -17.66 -32.80
N GLU A 274 31.17 -18.71 -32.22
CA GLU A 274 31.95 -19.83 -31.73
C GLU A 274 32.52 -20.62 -32.91
N LYS A 275 33.81 -20.95 -32.84
CA LYS A 275 34.38 -22.03 -33.66
C LYS A 275 33.95 -23.33 -32.99
N THR A 276 32.89 -23.96 -33.51
CA THR A 276 32.30 -25.18 -32.93
C THR A 276 33.35 -26.30 -32.79
N GLU A 277 33.74 -26.60 -31.55
CA GLU A 277 34.27 -27.91 -31.20
C GLU A 277 33.16 -28.73 -30.52
N LEU A 278 33.03 -29.98 -30.94
CA LEU A 278 31.98 -30.93 -30.53
C LEU A 278 32.00 -31.17 -29.01
N PRO A 279 30.83 -31.27 -28.33
CA PRO A 279 30.79 -31.65 -26.93
C PRO A 279 31.15 -33.15 -26.75
N PRO A 280 31.82 -33.52 -25.64
CA PRO A 280 32.05 -34.91 -25.29
C PRO A 280 30.77 -35.55 -24.75
N ILE A 281 30.57 -36.81 -25.13
CA ILE A 281 29.47 -37.68 -24.72
C ILE A 281 29.64 -38.01 -23.22
N GLU A 282 28.67 -37.64 -22.39
CA GLU A 282 28.58 -38.10 -20.99
C GLU A 282 27.78 -39.42 -20.91
N ASP A 283 28.40 -40.45 -20.36
CA ASP A 283 27.79 -41.76 -20.12
C ASP A 283 26.97 -41.77 -18.81
N GLU A 284 25.66 -41.95 -18.96
CA GLU A 284 24.69 -42.16 -17.87
C GLU A 284 24.86 -43.56 -17.22
N ASN A 285 24.94 -43.61 -15.89
CA ASN A 285 25.07 -44.86 -15.10
C ASN A 285 23.75 -45.23 -14.40
N PRO A 286 23.07 -46.34 -14.74
CA PRO A 286 21.68 -46.61 -14.34
C PRO A 286 21.53 -47.50 -13.08
N PHE A 287 22.27 -47.23 -12.00
CA PHE A 287 22.20 -48.04 -10.76
C PHE A 287 21.79 -47.28 -9.49
N ALA A 288 21.56 -45.96 -9.55
CA ALA A 288 21.23 -45.15 -8.37
C ALA A 288 19.73 -45.11 -7.98
N LEU A 289 18.83 -45.62 -8.83
CA LEU A 289 17.38 -45.41 -8.65
C LEU A 289 16.64 -46.49 -7.84
N ILE A 290 17.30 -47.62 -7.50
CA ILE A 290 16.65 -48.77 -6.86
C ILE A 290 16.81 -48.74 -5.32
N CYS A 291 17.84 -48.06 -4.80
CA CYS A 291 18.11 -47.98 -3.36
C CYS A 291 17.28 -46.91 -2.63
N THR A 292 16.87 -45.85 -3.32
CA THR A 292 16.11 -44.74 -2.74
C THR A 292 14.64 -45.09 -2.47
N GLY A 293 14.03 -46.00 -3.24
CA GLY A 293 12.65 -46.44 -3.04
C GLY A 293 12.41 -47.24 -1.75
N CYS A 294 13.39 -48.06 -1.33
CA CYS A 294 13.24 -48.92 -0.15
C CYS A 294 13.32 -48.13 1.18
N ALA A 295 14.06 -47.02 1.21
CA ALA A 295 14.18 -46.19 2.40
C ALA A 295 12.88 -45.44 2.72
N VAL A 296 12.17 -44.95 1.70
CA VAL A 296 10.93 -44.18 1.87
C VAL A 296 9.78 -45.05 2.40
N ALA A 297 9.68 -46.30 1.93
CA ALA A 297 8.66 -47.24 2.38
C ALA A 297 8.79 -47.62 3.87
N LEU A 298 10.03 -47.75 4.37
CA LEU A 298 10.29 -48.06 5.78
C LEU A 298 9.92 -46.91 6.71
N ILE A 299 10.13 -45.67 6.28
CA ILE A 299 9.80 -44.46 7.06
C ILE A 299 8.28 -44.30 7.22
N LEU A 300 7.52 -44.57 6.14
CA LEU A 300 6.05 -44.47 6.18
C LEU A 300 5.41 -45.54 7.07
N MET A 301 5.97 -46.75 7.12
CA MET A 301 5.52 -47.82 8.01
C MET A 301 5.73 -47.48 9.50
N LEU A 302 6.84 -46.82 9.84
CA LEU A 302 7.14 -46.36 11.20
C LEU A 302 6.19 -45.25 11.67
N ILE A 303 5.82 -44.32 10.79
CA ILE A 303 4.89 -43.23 11.09
C ILE A 303 3.48 -43.77 11.37
N CYS A 304 3.05 -44.80 10.62
CA CYS A 304 1.74 -45.43 10.81
C CYS A 304 1.62 -46.15 12.17
N LEU A 305 2.69 -46.78 12.64
CA LEU A 305 2.74 -47.44 13.95
C LEU A 305 2.73 -46.44 15.12
N CYS A 306 3.37 -45.28 14.99
CA CYS A 306 3.37 -44.23 16.01
C CYS A 306 1.99 -43.56 16.18
N ALA A 307 1.23 -43.38 15.09
CA ALA A 307 -0.11 -42.80 15.13
C ALA A 307 -1.11 -43.68 15.91
N LEU A 308 -0.96 -45.02 15.81
CA LEU A 308 -1.83 -45.98 16.50
C LEU A 308 -1.56 -46.07 18.00
N PHE A 309 -0.34 -45.78 18.46
CA PHE A 309 0.00 -45.76 19.89
C PHE A 309 -0.37 -44.43 20.58
N GLY A 310 -0.45 -43.32 19.84
CA GLY A 310 -0.80 -42.00 20.38
C GLY A 310 -2.25 -41.87 20.87
N LEU A 311 -3.18 -42.67 20.32
CA LEU A 311 -4.61 -42.59 20.65
C LEU A 311 -5.02 -43.25 21.97
N ARG A 312 -4.10 -43.94 22.68
CA ARG A 312 -4.39 -44.60 23.96
C ARG A 312 -4.08 -43.77 25.21
N LYS A 313 -3.59 -42.52 25.07
CA LYS A 313 -3.15 -41.68 26.21
C LYS A 313 -4.01 -40.44 26.47
N LEU A 314 -5.18 -40.32 25.85
CA LEU A 314 -6.04 -39.13 25.97
C LEU A 314 -7.41 -39.42 26.59
N LEU A 315 -7.44 -40.21 27.67
CA LEU A 315 -8.65 -40.39 28.51
C LEU A 315 -8.21 -40.60 29.96
N SER A 316 -7.74 -39.53 30.60
CA SER A 316 -7.64 -39.46 32.06
C SER A 316 -7.34 -38.03 32.52
N LYS A 317 -8.37 -37.28 32.92
CA LYS A 317 -8.49 -36.77 34.30
C LYS A 317 -9.83 -36.06 34.53
N ARG A 318 -10.47 -36.47 35.61
CA ARG A 318 -11.66 -35.90 36.24
C ARG A 318 -11.33 -34.55 36.90
N GLY A 319 -12.26 -33.60 36.74
CA GLY A 319 -12.99 -32.86 37.79
C GLY A 319 -12.24 -32.09 38.88
N LEU A 320 -12.60 -30.81 39.05
CA LEU A 320 -12.94 -30.15 40.32
C LEU A 320 -13.47 -28.74 40.03
N ASN A 321 -14.70 -28.44 40.47
CA ASN A 321 -15.21 -27.07 40.58
C ASN A 321 -14.61 -26.40 41.81
N PRO A 322 -14.36 -25.08 41.77
CA PRO A 322 -14.53 -24.24 42.94
C PRO A 322 -15.44 -23.04 42.66
N VAL A 323 -16.37 -22.83 43.60
CA VAL A 323 -16.87 -21.57 44.16
C VAL A 323 -16.90 -20.35 43.23
N PHE A 324 -18.11 -19.97 42.82
CA PHE A 324 -18.43 -18.74 42.10
C PHE A 324 -18.10 -17.48 42.90
N THR A 325 -17.09 -16.75 42.44
CA THR A 325 -17.02 -15.28 42.52
C THR A 325 -17.10 -14.76 41.08
N GLY A 326 -17.80 -13.65 40.82
CA GLY A 326 -18.08 -13.17 39.46
C GLY A 326 -16.84 -13.09 38.54
N PRO A 327 -17.03 -13.13 37.21
CA PRO A 327 -15.92 -13.22 36.26
C PRO A 327 -15.05 -11.96 36.34
N VAL A 328 -13.74 -12.14 36.57
CA VAL A 328 -12.74 -11.07 36.61
C VAL A 328 -12.61 -10.47 35.21
N ARG A 329 -12.85 -9.16 35.09
CA ARG A 329 -12.79 -8.45 33.82
C ARG A 329 -11.35 -8.02 33.54
N VAL A 330 -10.80 -8.52 32.44
CA VAL A 330 -9.41 -8.27 32.02
C VAL A 330 -9.41 -7.46 30.74
N LEU A 331 -8.92 -6.21 30.80
CA LEU A 331 -8.69 -5.38 29.62
C LEU A 331 -7.30 -5.67 29.04
N MET A 332 -7.22 -6.01 27.76
CA MET A 332 -5.98 -6.39 27.09
C MET A 332 -5.57 -5.33 26.07
N VAL A 333 -4.32 -4.84 26.16
CA VAL A 333 -3.78 -3.79 25.28
C VAL A 333 -2.42 -4.22 24.74
N TYR A 334 -2.17 -3.99 23.46
CA TYR A 334 -1.01 -4.48 22.73
C TYR A 334 -0.59 -3.51 21.61
N PRO A 335 0.69 -3.45 21.23
CA PRO A 335 1.16 -2.60 20.14
C PRO A 335 0.74 -3.16 18.76
N ALA A 336 0.54 -2.26 17.80
CA ALA A 336 0.29 -2.60 16.40
C ALA A 336 1.62 -2.92 15.68
N VAL A 337 2.06 -4.18 15.78
CA VAL A 337 3.33 -4.63 15.19
C VAL A 337 3.10 -5.26 13.81
N ASP A 338 2.60 -6.48 13.79
CA ASP A 338 2.30 -7.24 12.58
C ASP A 338 1.15 -8.23 12.84
N SER A 339 0.64 -8.86 11.77
CA SER A 339 -0.48 -9.81 11.86
C SER A 339 -0.13 -11.11 12.61
N VAL A 340 1.15 -11.50 12.67
CA VAL A 340 1.61 -12.70 13.39
C VAL A 340 1.59 -12.44 14.90
N PHE A 341 2.08 -11.28 15.33
CA PHE A 341 2.01 -10.83 16.70
C PHE A 341 0.57 -10.64 17.15
N GLN A 342 -0.26 -10.01 16.32
CA GLN A 342 -1.69 -9.88 16.60
C GLN A 342 -2.38 -11.24 16.72
N HIS A 343 -2.08 -12.18 15.83
CA HIS A 343 -2.62 -13.54 15.94
C HIS A 343 -2.21 -14.20 17.27
N ALA A 344 -0.97 -14.03 17.71
CA ALA A 344 -0.52 -14.52 19.02
C ALA A 344 -1.27 -13.86 20.19
N VAL A 345 -1.50 -12.54 20.09
CA VAL A 345 -2.31 -11.78 21.06
C VAL A 345 -3.75 -12.28 21.09
N MET A 346 -4.38 -12.50 19.93
CA MET A 346 -5.73 -13.04 19.83
C MET A 346 -5.81 -14.47 20.37
N THR A 347 -4.80 -15.30 20.12
CA THR A 347 -4.71 -16.66 20.67
C THR A 347 -4.62 -16.63 22.20
N LEU A 348 -3.86 -15.68 22.77
CA LEU A 348 -3.81 -15.48 24.21
C LEU A 348 -5.16 -14.98 24.75
N ALA A 349 -5.83 -14.05 24.05
CA ALA A 349 -7.15 -13.56 24.43
C ALA A 349 -8.19 -14.68 24.43
N ASP A 350 -8.21 -15.52 23.39
CA ASP A 350 -9.08 -16.72 23.31
C ASP A 350 -8.77 -17.71 24.45
N PHE A 351 -7.49 -17.96 24.74
CA PHE A 351 -7.08 -18.81 25.85
C PHE A 351 -7.60 -18.27 27.19
N LEU A 352 -7.43 -16.98 27.46
CA LEU A 352 -7.93 -16.34 28.68
C LEU A 352 -9.47 -16.38 28.74
N GLN A 353 -10.14 -16.09 27.63
CA GLN A 353 -11.60 -16.11 27.54
C GLN A 353 -12.20 -17.51 27.71
N SER A 354 -11.43 -18.57 27.45
CA SER A 354 -11.84 -19.96 27.67
C SER A 354 -11.96 -20.33 29.15
N HIS A 355 -11.34 -19.56 30.04
CA HIS A 355 -11.51 -19.71 31.48
C HIS A 355 -12.82 -19.04 31.93
N LYS A 356 -13.72 -19.84 32.54
CA LYS A 356 -15.07 -19.38 32.94
C LYS A 356 -15.08 -18.22 33.94
N ASP A 357 -13.96 -17.97 34.59
CA ASP A 357 -13.81 -16.93 35.61
C ASP A 357 -13.21 -15.63 35.05
N LEU A 358 -12.93 -15.55 33.74
CA LEU A 358 -12.36 -14.37 33.08
C LEU A 358 -13.31 -13.81 32.02
N ASN A 359 -13.45 -12.50 31.99
CA ASN A 359 -14.13 -11.76 30.94
C ASN A 359 -13.10 -10.85 30.24
N VAL A 360 -12.66 -11.24 29.04
CA VAL A 360 -11.58 -10.55 28.33
C VAL A 360 -12.17 -9.47 27.41
N VAL A 361 -11.67 -8.26 27.58
CA VAL A 361 -11.99 -7.13 26.72
C VAL A 361 -10.76 -6.80 25.88
N ILE A 362 -10.93 -6.85 24.56
CA ILE A 362 -9.90 -6.49 23.58
C ILE A 362 -10.56 -5.70 22.45
N ASP A 363 -9.83 -4.76 21.86
CA ASP A 363 -10.30 -3.85 20.81
C ASP A 363 -10.93 -4.59 19.62
N MET A 364 -10.33 -5.71 19.22
CA MET A 364 -10.77 -6.58 18.13
C MET A 364 -12.19 -7.14 18.32
N TRP A 365 -12.62 -7.36 19.55
CA TRP A 365 -13.96 -7.87 19.87
C TRP A 365 -14.97 -6.76 20.18
N GLN A 366 -14.52 -5.52 20.36
CA GLN A 366 -15.33 -4.37 20.74
C GLN A 366 -15.25 -3.25 19.70
N ARG A 367 -15.00 -3.59 18.42
CA ARG A 367 -14.80 -2.61 17.33
C ARG A 367 -15.92 -1.57 17.23
N GLY A 368 -17.18 -1.99 17.37
CA GLY A 368 -18.34 -1.07 17.35
C GLY A 368 -18.32 -0.09 18.53
N SER A 369 -18.24 -0.60 19.77
CA SER A 369 -18.19 0.22 20.97
C SER A 369 -16.97 1.16 21.01
N LEU A 370 -15.83 0.71 20.47
CA LEU A 370 -14.61 1.50 20.36
C LEU A 370 -14.77 2.63 19.32
N ALA A 371 -15.37 2.35 18.17
CA ALA A 371 -15.64 3.34 17.14
C ALA A 371 -16.63 4.41 17.62
N GLU A 372 -17.68 4.02 18.35
CA GLU A 372 -18.70 4.93 18.89
C GLU A 372 -18.15 5.88 19.96
N GLN A 373 -17.28 5.39 20.85
CA GLN A 373 -16.77 6.17 21.98
C GLN A 373 -15.47 6.92 21.63
N GLY A 374 -14.73 6.43 20.63
CA GLY A 374 -13.37 6.84 20.33
C GLY A 374 -12.33 6.19 21.27
N PRO A 375 -11.05 6.07 20.85
CA PRO A 375 -10.03 5.29 21.56
C PRO A 375 -9.83 5.70 23.02
N LEU A 376 -9.75 7.00 23.29
CA LEU A 376 -9.50 7.51 24.65
C LEU A 376 -10.65 7.24 25.61
N ARG A 377 -11.89 7.55 25.22
CA ARG A 377 -13.06 7.37 26.08
C ARG A 377 -13.38 5.90 26.30
N TRP A 378 -13.27 5.10 25.25
CA TRP A 378 -13.43 3.66 25.35
C TRP A 378 -12.40 3.07 26.32
N LEU A 379 -11.12 3.42 26.16
CA LEU A 379 -10.06 2.91 27.02
C LEU A 379 -10.28 3.30 28.48
N HIS A 380 -10.65 4.55 28.76
CA HIS A 380 -10.95 5.00 30.13
C HIS A 380 -12.14 4.22 30.73
N SER A 381 -13.22 4.05 29.97
CA SER A 381 -14.41 3.31 30.39
C SER A 381 -14.13 1.83 30.67
N GLN A 382 -13.36 1.17 29.78
CA GLN A 382 -12.96 -0.22 29.98
C GLN A 382 -11.97 -0.37 31.13
N ALA A 383 -11.02 0.55 31.27
CA ALA A 383 -10.02 0.52 32.34
C ALA A 383 -10.68 0.73 33.71
N ASP A 384 -11.68 1.59 33.83
CA ASP A 384 -12.43 1.79 35.07
C ASP A 384 -13.19 0.54 35.49
N GLN A 385 -13.81 -0.16 34.52
CA GLN A 385 -14.60 -1.37 34.75
C GLN A 385 -13.76 -2.65 34.88
N ALA A 386 -12.50 -2.63 34.46
CA ALA A 386 -11.63 -3.79 34.49
C ALA A 386 -11.03 -4.00 35.89
N ASP A 387 -11.03 -5.24 36.35
CA ASP A 387 -10.32 -5.66 37.55
C ASP A 387 -8.81 -5.73 37.32
N LYS A 388 -8.41 -6.01 36.07
CA LYS A 388 -7.02 -6.13 35.61
C LYS A 388 -6.86 -5.53 34.22
N VAL A 389 -5.76 -4.81 34.01
CA VAL A 389 -5.34 -4.29 32.70
C VAL A 389 -4.03 -4.98 32.33
N LEU A 390 -4.06 -5.78 31.27
CA LEU A 390 -2.96 -6.57 30.76
C LEU A 390 -2.29 -5.85 29.59
N ILE A 391 -1.05 -5.38 29.79
CA ILE A 391 -0.24 -4.74 28.76
C ILE A 391 0.72 -5.77 28.17
N ILE A 392 0.59 -6.01 26.88
CA ILE A 392 1.44 -6.97 26.16
C ILE A 392 2.62 -6.20 25.57
N LEU A 393 3.82 -6.66 25.93
CA LEU A 393 5.06 -6.16 25.38
C LEU A 393 5.65 -7.21 24.44
N GLN A 394 6.14 -6.76 23.30
CA GLN A 394 7.07 -7.55 22.51
C GLN A 394 8.45 -7.48 23.18
N SER A 395 9.07 -8.63 23.43
CA SER A 395 10.42 -8.67 24.00
C SER A 395 11.46 -8.14 23.00
N PRO A 396 12.36 -7.23 23.40
CA PRO A 396 13.43 -6.75 22.55
C PRO A 396 14.58 -7.76 22.57
N GLN A 397 14.44 -8.87 21.84
CA GLN A 397 15.59 -9.71 21.50
C GLN A 397 15.88 -9.53 20.02
N HIS A 398 17.06 -8.95 19.74
CA HIS A 398 17.60 -8.54 18.45
C HIS A 398 16.96 -7.32 17.77
N GLN A 399 17.05 -6.16 18.41
CA GLN A 399 17.26 -4.90 17.69
C GLN A 399 18.76 -4.65 17.54
N GLN A 400 19.37 -5.23 16.50
CA GLN A 400 20.58 -4.68 15.90
C GLN A 400 20.26 -4.29 14.47
N ILE A 401 20.22 -2.97 14.27
CA ILE A 401 20.51 -2.24 13.03
C ILE A 401 19.57 -2.54 11.86
N HIS A 402 18.56 -1.68 11.68
CA HIS A 402 18.49 -0.83 10.49
C HIS A 402 17.64 0.41 10.80
N THR A 403 18.29 1.44 11.36
CA THR A 403 17.90 2.82 11.11
C THR A 403 18.16 3.13 9.64
N SER A 404 17.16 2.85 8.80
CA SER A 404 16.99 3.45 7.48
C SER A 404 15.52 3.35 7.13
N ILE A 405 14.84 4.48 7.19
CA ILE A 405 13.52 4.68 6.62
C ILE A 405 13.65 4.45 5.12
N HIS A 406 13.26 3.26 4.66
CA HIS A 406 12.93 2.99 3.27
C HIS A 406 11.53 2.38 3.26
N ILE A 407 10.57 3.15 2.78
CA ILE A 407 9.23 2.68 2.44
C ILE A 407 9.41 1.81 1.19
N HIS A 408 9.51 0.51 1.38
CA HIS A 408 9.33 -0.48 0.33
C HIS A 408 7.99 -1.16 0.59
N THR A 409 6.94 -0.69 -0.10
CA THR A 409 5.71 -1.46 -0.25
C THR A 409 5.99 -2.56 -1.28
N ASP A 410 6.53 -3.68 -0.82
CA ASP A 410 6.41 -4.92 -1.57
C ASP A 410 5.13 -5.63 -1.11
N HIS A 411 4.13 -5.64 -1.99
CA HIS A 411 2.88 -6.34 -1.78
C HIS A 411 3.09 -7.84 -1.98
N GLN A 412 3.77 -8.48 -1.02
CA GLN A 412 3.72 -9.93 -0.91
C GLN A 412 2.41 -10.31 -0.22
N LYS A 413 1.40 -10.58 -1.05
CA LYS A 413 0.10 -11.14 -0.67
C LYS A 413 0.35 -12.39 0.19
N PRO A 414 -0.01 -12.43 1.49
CA PRO A 414 0.15 -13.64 2.26
C PRO A 414 -0.72 -14.74 1.62
N HIS A 415 -0.09 -15.87 1.36
CA HIS A 415 -0.73 -17.07 0.82
C HIS A 415 -1.85 -17.49 1.79
N MET A 416 -3.08 -17.08 1.50
CA MET A 416 -4.25 -17.40 2.32
C MET A 416 -4.45 -18.91 2.33
N VAL A 417 -4.27 -19.52 3.50
CA VAL A 417 -4.76 -20.86 3.79
C VAL A 417 -6.28 -20.74 3.99
N PRO A 418 -7.12 -21.46 3.23
CA PRO A 418 -8.57 -21.38 3.38
C PRO A 418 -8.98 -21.84 4.80
N GLY A 419 -9.65 -20.95 5.56
CA GLY A 419 -10.21 -21.25 6.88
C GLY A 419 -9.65 -20.45 8.06
N MET A 420 -8.66 -19.57 7.85
CA MET A 420 -8.15 -18.68 8.90
C MET A 420 -8.99 -17.40 8.99
N PRO A 421 -9.45 -16.96 10.18
CA PRO A 421 -10.05 -15.64 10.34
C PRO A 421 -9.04 -14.52 10.02
N ASP A 422 -9.46 -13.49 9.30
CA ASP A 422 -8.66 -12.31 8.96
C ASP A 422 -8.38 -11.46 10.21
N TYR A 423 -7.28 -11.76 10.89
CA TYR A 423 -6.74 -10.89 11.94
C TYR A 423 -5.86 -9.82 11.29
N THR A 424 -6.51 -8.78 10.78
CA THR A 424 -5.84 -7.52 10.39
C THR A 424 -5.70 -6.63 11.61
N VAL A 425 -4.55 -5.95 11.72
CA VAL A 425 -4.23 -5.10 12.88
C VAL A 425 -5.16 -3.89 12.88
N PRO A 426 -5.94 -3.63 13.96
CA PRO A 426 -6.81 -2.47 14.02
C PRO A 426 -6.00 -1.18 13.92
N ALA A 427 -6.52 -0.21 13.17
CA ALA A 427 -5.92 1.12 13.10
C ALA A 427 -5.80 1.78 14.49
N SER A 428 -6.73 1.47 15.40
CA SER A 428 -6.75 1.98 16.77
C SER A 428 -5.81 1.26 17.73
N ALA A 429 -5.22 0.11 17.37
CA ALA A 429 -4.41 -0.69 18.30
C ALA A 429 -3.16 0.06 18.78
N GLN A 430 -2.47 0.78 17.86
CA GLN A 430 -1.28 1.57 18.23
C GLN A 430 -1.63 2.75 19.14
N GLU A 431 -2.72 3.44 18.84
CA GLU A 431 -3.19 4.57 19.63
C GLU A 431 -3.64 4.11 21.02
N LEU A 432 -4.42 3.03 21.11
CA LEU A 432 -4.84 2.43 22.38
C LEU A 432 -3.65 2.01 23.24
N TYR A 433 -2.61 1.44 22.63
CA TYR A 433 -1.40 1.05 23.33
C TYR A 433 -0.69 2.25 23.97
N PHE A 434 -0.45 3.32 23.21
CA PHE A 434 0.19 4.53 23.77
C PHE A 434 -0.69 5.22 24.82
N LEU A 435 -2.01 5.28 24.59
CA LEU A 435 -2.95 5.84 25.56
C LEU A 435 -2.97 5.03 26.86
N ALA A 436 -2.90 3.70 26.77
CA ALA A 436 -2.85 2.83 27.94
C ALA A 436 -1.56 3.02 28.74
N LEU A 437 -0.41 3.17 28.07
CA LEU A 437 0.86 3.49 28.73
C LEU A 437 0.79 4.82 29.49
N ASN A 438 0.15 5.85 28.91
CA ASN A 438 -0.06 7.12 29.60
C ASN A 438 -0.99 6.99 30.82
N LEU A 439 -2.04 6.17 30.72
CA LEU A 439 -2.95 5.83 31.82
C LEU A 439 -2.23 5.08 32.95
N VAL A 440 -1.28 4.21 32.61
CA VAL A 440 -0.44 3.52 33.59
C VAL A 440 0.53 4.48 34.24
N ALA A 441 1.18 5.36 33.47
CA ALA A 441 2.09 6.36 34.00
C ALA A 441 1.40 7.31 34.99
N SER A 442 0.18 7.75 34.70
CA SER A 442 -0.60 8.58 35.63
C SER A 442 -1.05 7.81 36.88
N SER A 443 -1.41 6.53 36.74
CA SER A 443 -1.86 5.68 37.84
C SER A 443 -0.72 5.11 38.71
N ALA A 444 0.52 5.12 38.20
CA ALA A 444 1.70 4.57 38.88
C ALA A 444 2.08 5.35 40.15
N HIS A 445 1.63 6.61 40.28
CA HIS A 445 1.86 7.43 41.47
C HIS A 445 0.97 7.06 42.67
N GLU A 446 -0.07 6.24 42.48
CA GLU A 446 -0.96 5.80 43.55
C GLU A 446 -0.74 4.32 43.92
N PRO A 447 -0.18 4.01 45.11
CA PRO A 447 0.13 2.64 45.54
C PRO A 447 -1.07 1.69 45.56
N LYS A 448 -2.29 2.24 45.67
CA LYS A 448 -3.54 1.46 45.67
C LYS A 448 -3.85 0.83 44.32
N HIS A 449 -3.33 1.37 43.21
CA HIS A 449 -3.67 0.92 41.85
C HIS A 449 -2.61 0.00 41.21
N HIS A 450 -1.48 -0.27 41.88
CA HIS A 450 -0.38 -1.08 41.32
C HIS A 450 -0.79 -2.52 40.98
N HIS A 451 -1.69 -3.12 41.76
CA HIS A 451 -2.17 -4.49 41.55
C HIS A 451 -3.18 -4.62 40.39
N LYS A 452 -3.57 -3.51 39.75
CA LYS A 452 -4.50 -3.45 38.62
C LYS A 452 -3.80 -3.67 37.28
N PHE A 453 -2.53 -3.26 37.13
CA PHE A 453 -1.82 -3.30 35.85
C PHE A 453 -0.80 -4.43 35.81
N TRP A 454 -0.90 -5.30 34.81
CA TRP A 454 -0.05 -6.47 34.62
C TRP A 454 0.65 -6.38 33.27
N VAL A 455 1.92 -6.78 33.22
CA VAL A 455 2.73 -6.73 32.01
C VAL A 455 3.08 -8.15 31.59
N VAL A 456 2.84 -8.48 30.31
CA VAL A 456 3.15 -9.79 29.73
C VAL A 456 4.14 -9.61 28.60
N HIS A 457 5.27 -10.29 28.69
CA HIS A 457 6.25 -10.33 27.61
C HIS A 457 5.96 -11.52 26.69
N MET A 458 5.73 -11.23 25.41
CA MET A 458 5.73 -12.25 24.36
C MET A 458 7.08 -12.26 23.65
N THR A 459 7.73 -13.43 23.65
CA THR A 459 8.96 -13.68 22.90
C THR A 459 8.66 -14.53 21.68
N ARG A 460 9.24 -14.16 20.53
CA ARG A 460 9.26 -15.01 19.35
C ARG A 460 10.32 -16.09 19.56
N VAL A 461 9.89 -17.30 19.88
CA VAL A 461 10.80 -18.44 20.01
C VAL A 461 10.98 -19.07 18.63
N GLU A 462 12.15 -18.90 18.02
CA GLU A 462 12.56 -19.77 16.92
C GLU A 462 12.63 -21.22 17.45
N ARG A 463 12.08 -22.17 16.69
CA ARG A 463 11.80 -23.55 17.15
C ARG A 463 12.99 -24.12 17.92
N GLY A 464 12.82 -24.33 19.23
CA GLY A 464 13.81 -25.06 20.04
C GLY A 464 13.85 -24.78 21.54
N ALA A 465 13.20 -23.75 22.07
CA ALA A 465 13.29 -23.43 23.50
C ALA A 465 11.93 -23.47 24.24
N ARG A 466 11.96 -24.08 25.43
CA ARG A 466 10.80 -24.27 26.32
C ARG A 466 10.45 -22.93 26.99
N CYS A 467 9.19 -22.51 26.92
CA CYS A 467 8.73 -21.28 27.57
C CYS A 467 8.87 -21.38 29.10
N GLN A 468 9.45 -20.35 29.72
CA GLN A 468 9.57 -20.21 31.17
C GLN A 468 9.00 -18.84 31.56
N CYS A 469 7.90 -18.82 32.32
CA CYS A 469 7.32 -17.58 32.83
C CYS A 469 8.13 -17.11 34.05
N SER A 470 8.77 -15.94 33.96
CA SER A 470 9.35 -15.25 35.11
C SER A 470 8.33 -14.26 35.68
N SER A 471 8.03 -14.37 36.97
CA SER A 471 7.27 -13.35 37.71
C SER A 471 8.26 -12.40 38.39
N GLU A 472 8.65 -11.33 37.71
CA GLU A 472 9.44 -10.25 38.32
C GLU A 472 8.53 -9.06 38.66
N ALA A 473 8.40 -8.78 39.95
CA ALA A 473 7.80 -7.54 40.44
C ALA A 473 8.79 -6.39 40.21
N VAL A 474 8.44 -5.47 39.33
CA VAL A 474 9.27 -4.29 39.01
C VAL A 474 9.32 -3.37 40.24
N LYS A 475 10.52 -3.21 40.81
CA LYS A 475 10.80 -2.11 41.76
C LYS A 475 10.88 -0.79 40.97
N PRO A 476 10.27 0.30 41.47
CA PRO A 476 10.36 1.60 40.81
C PRO A 476 11.79 2.15 40.93
N SER A 477 12.48 2.27 39.80
CA SER A 477 13.69 3.07 39.68
C SER A 477 13.29 4.53 39.44
N VAL A 478 13.57 5.36 40.44
CA VAL A 478 13.45 6.82 40.39
C VAL A 478 14.44 7.35 39.36
N CYS A 479 13.94 7.90 38.23
CA CYS A 479 14.74 8.77 37.37
C CYS A 479 14.64 10.20 37.91
N ARG A 480 15.77 10.65 38.46
CA ARG A 480 16.04 12.01 38.91
C ARG A 480 16.18 12.92 37.70
N GLU A 481 15.66 14.13 37.81
CA GLU A 481 15.82 15.24 36.86
C GLU A 481 17.27 15.37 36.35
N ILE A 482 17.42 15.54 35.03
CA ILE A 482 18.24 16.59 34.38
C ILE A 482 17.50 17.04 33.13
#